data_AF-A0A4Z2CHM3-F1
#
_entry.id   AF-A0A4Z2CHM3-F1
#
_cell.length_a   1.000
_cell.length_b   1.000
_cell.length_c   1.000
_cell.angle_alpha   90.00
_cell.angle_beta   90.00
_cell.angle_gamma   90.00
#
_symmetry.space_group_name_H-M   'P 1'
#
loop_
_entity.id
_entity.type
_entity.pdbx_description
1 polymer ?
#
loop_
_entity_poly.entity_id
_entity_poly.type
_entity_poly.pdbx_seq_one_letter_code
_entity_poly.pdbx_strand_id
1 'polypeptide(L)'
;MFRTEKTQRLVAMGIPESLRGELWITLSDASSELESHQGYYSKLVQTSMGQSSLATEEIERDLHRSLPAHPAFQNPTGIAALRRVLTTYAHRNPKIGYCQSMNILASVLLLYAKEEEAFWLLVVVCERMLPDYFNRRVIGAQVDQSVFEELIRERLPELAEHVPDLSALSVRLPVLVPHHLPQRAALPQRRLRGRLLLLSRHQSHLPAGPGGSGSQHGASCPPV
;
A
#
# COMPACT_ATOMS: atom_id res chain seq x y z
N MET A 1 -6.18 10.17 18.24
CA MET A 1 -5.18 10.48 17.19
C MET A 1 -3.79 10.54 17.81
N PHE A 2 -3.03 9.44 17.74
CA PHE A 2 -1.67 9.33 18.29
C PHE A 2 -0.62 9.92 17.34
N ARG A 3 -0.62 11.24 17.13
CA ARG A 3 0.35 11.91 16.25
C ARG A 3 1.21 12.88 17.06
N THR A 4 2.09 12.33 17.89
CA THR A 4 3.15 13.10 18.54
C THR A 4 4.44 13.00 17.72
N GLU A 5 5.32 14.00 17.81
CA GLU A 5 6.65 13.94 17.18
C GLU A 5 7.44 12.71 17.66
N LYS A 6 7.31 12.35 18.94
CA LYS A 6 7.96 11.17 19.51
C LYS A 6 7.49 9.90 18.81
N THR A 7 6.18 9.75 18.61
CA THR A 7 5.60 8.60 17.89
C THR A 7 6.13 8.54 16.45
N GLN A 8 6.17 9.67 15.74
CA GLN A 8 6.69 9.71 14.37
C GLN A 8 8.15 9.31 14.27
N ARG A 9 9.01 9.78 15.20
CA ARG A 9 10.43 9.39 15.25
C ARG A 9 10.60 7.89 15.49
N LEU A 10 9.84 7.31 16.42
CA LEU A 10 9.91 5.88 16.71
C LEU A 10 9.47 5.03 15.50
N VAL A 11 8.39 5.43 14.82
CA VAL A 11 7.96 4.75 13.58
C VAL A 11 9.03 4.85 12.49
N ALA A 12 9.67 6.01 12.33
CA ALA A 12 10.74 6.23 11.35
C ALA A 12 12.00 5.40 11.65
N MET A 13 12.28 5.09 12.92
CA MET A 13 13.36 4.17 13.31
C MET A 13 13.03 2.69 13.05
N GLY A 14 11.79 2.39 12.68
CA GLY A 14 11.32 1.04 12.41
C GLY A 14 10.47 0.48 13.55
N ILE A 15 9.36 -0.19 13.17
CA ILE A 15 8.48 -0.87 14.12
C ILE A 15 8.95 -2.33 14.28
N PRO A 16 9.22 -2.79 15.52
CA PRO A 16 9.51 -4.20 15.80
C PRO A 16 8.43 -5.11 15.23
N GLU A 17 8.84 -6.23 14.64
CA GLU A 17 7.94 -7.12 13.91
C GLU A 17 6.75 -7.60 14.75
N SER A 18 7.00 -7.98 16.00
CA SER A 18 5.98 -8.44 16.96
C SER A 18 4.92 -7.39 17.29
N LEU A 19 5.20 -6.10 17.08
CA LEU A 19 4.29 -4.99 17.39
C LEU A 19 3.52 -4.48 16.17
N ARG A 20 3.87 -4.93 14.96
CA ARG A 20 3.30 -4.38 13.72
C ARG A 20 1.78 -4.52 13.66
N GLY A 21 1.24 -5.70 13.94
CA GLY A 21 -0.21 -5.95 13.90
C GLY A 21 -1.02 -4.98 14.75
N GLU A 22 -0.70 -4.94 16.05
CA GLU A 22 -1.37 -4.07 17.03
C GLU A 22 -1.23 -2.58 16.68
N LEU A 23 -0.01 -2.16 16.32
CA LEU A 23 0.25 -0.76 16.00
C LEU A 23 -0.40 -0.35 14.67
N TRP A 24 -0.45 -1.22 13.67
CA TRP A 24 -1.14 -0.90 12.42
C TRP A 24 -2.63 -0.70 12.64
N ILE A 25 -3.28 -1.55 13.44
CA ILE A 25 -4.69 -1.38 13.81
C ILE A 25 -4.90 -0.04 14.53
N THR A 26 -4.07 0.25 15.52
CA THR A 26 -4.20 1.45 16.36
C THR A 26 -3.89 2.74 15.59
N LEU A 27 -2.83 2.77 14.80
CA LEU A 27 -2.37 3.97 14.07
C LEU A 27 -3.24 4.28 12.85
N SER A 28 -3.81 3.24 12.22
CA SER A 28 -4.75 3.41 11.11
C SER A 28 -6.17 3.72 11.57
N ASP A 29 -6.46 3.56 12.87
CA ASP A 29 -7.80 3.71 13.44
C ASP A 29 -8.81 2.68 12.87
N ALA A 30 -8.30 1.51 12.48
CA ALA A 30 -9.11 0.36 12.07
C ALA A 30 -9.79 -0.33 13.26
N SER A 31 -9.28 -0.15 14.48
CA SER A 31 -9.93 -0.64 15.71
C SER A 31 -11.35 -0.08 15.87
N SER A 32 -11.51 1.21 15.57
CA SER A 32 -12.80 1.90 15.63
C SER A 32 -13.82 1.32 14.64
N GLU A 33 -13.37 0.91 13.45
CA GLU A 33 -14.21 0.24 12.46
C GLU A 33 -14.67 -1.14 12.96
N LEU A 34 -13.74 -1.91 13.55
CA LEU A 34 -14.01 -3.23 14.10
C LEU A 34 -15.01 -3.16 15.27
N GLU A 35 -14.80 -2.24 16.20
CA GLU A 35 -15.68 -2.03 17.36
C GLU A 35 -17.09 -1.58 16.95
N SER A 36 -17.19 -0.72 15.94
CA SER A 36 -18.46 -0.18 15.46
C SER A 36 -19.26 -1.18 14.61
N HIS A 37 -18.64 -2.25 14.12
CA HIS A 37 -19.21 -3.19 13.16
C HIS A 37 -19.08 -4.66 13.62
N GLN A 38 -19.41 -4.94 14.88
CA GLN A 38 -19.35 -6.30 15.42
C GLN A 38 -20.17 -7.30 14.57
N GLY A 39 -19.53 -8.41 14.17
CA GLY A 39 -20.14 -9.46 13.36
C GLY A 39 -20.34 -9.10 11.88
N TYR A 40 -19.96 -7.90 11.46
CA TYR A 40 -20.14 -7.44 10.08
C TYR A 40 -19.29 -8.25 9.10
N TYR A 41 -18.01 -8.49 9.40
CA TYR A 41 -17.13 -9.28 8.54
C TYR A 41 -17.66 -10.70 8.37
N SER A 42 -18.01 -11.39 9.46
CA SER A 42 -18.56 -12.74 9.40
C SER A 42 -19.84 -12.82 8.55
N LYS A 43 -20.74 -11.84 8.69
CA LYS A 43 -21.95 -11.76 7.87
C LYS A 43 -21.63 -11.55 6.40
N LEU A 44 -20.69 -10.65 6.08
CA LEU A 44 -20.29 -10.43 4.70
C LEU A 44 -19.63 -11.65 4.07
N VAL A 45 -18.75 -12.34 4.79
CA VAL A 45 -18.16 -13.60 4.32
C VAL A 45 -19.25 -14.58 3.93
N GLN A 46 -20.28 -14.75 4.77
CA GLN A 46 -21.40 -15.65 4.47
C GLN A 46 -22.16 -15.24 3.19
N THR A 47 -22.36 -13.94 2.96
CA THR A 47 -23.11 -13.46 1.79
C THR A 47 -22.27 -13.38 0.51
N SER A 48 -20.96 -13.18 0.62
CA SER A 48 -20.07 -13.01 -0.54
C SER A 48 -19.48 -14.33 -1.03
N MET A 49 -19.25 -15.30 -0.15
CA MET A 49 -18.63 -16.57 -0.53
C MET A 49 -19.56 -17.38 -1.44
N GLY A 50 -18.99 -17.91 -2.54
CA GLY A 50 -19.73 -18.68 -3.54
C GLY A 50 -20.43 -17.84 -4.62
N GLN A 51 -20.42 -16.50 -4.50
CA GLN A 51 -20.87 -15.63 -5.59
C GLN A 51 -19.81 -15.59 -6.70
N SER A 52 -20.26 -15.70 -7.95
CA SER A 52 -19.38 -15.51 -9.11
C SER A 52 -19.45 -14.07 -9.62
N SER A 53 -18.29 -13.48 -9.83
CA SER A 53 -18.08 -12.15 -10.37
C SER A 53 -16.70 -12.07 -11.04
N LEU A 54 -16.49 -11.03 -11.86
CA LEU A 54 -15.17 -10.76 -12.44
C LEU A 54 -14.09 -10.63 -11.34
N ALA A 55 -14.43 -9.97 -10.22
CA ALA A 55 -13.51 -9.78 -9.10
C ALA A 55 -13.11 -11.12 -8.46
N THR A 56 -14.05 -12.04 -8.25
CA THR A 56 -13.75 -13.36 -7.68
C THR A 56 -12.89 -14.20 -8.62
N GLU A 57 -13.11 -14.13 -9.94
CA GLU A 57 -12.27 -14.83 -10.92
C GLU A 57 -10.83 -14.27 -10.97
N GLU A 58 -10.69 -12.94 -10.86
CA GLU A 58 -9.37 -12.28 -10.72
C GLU A 58 -8.67 -12.68 -9.41
N ILE A 59 -9.42 -12.70 -8.30
CA ILE A 59 -8.90 -13.12 -6.99
C ILE A 59 -8.38 -14.56 -7.08
N GLU A 60 -9.17 -15.52 -7.58
CA GLU A 60 -8.74 -16.93 -7.65
C GLU A 60 -7.43 -17.12 -8.44
N ARG A 61 -7.26 -16.38 -9.55
CA ARG A 61 -6.01 -16.39 -10.32
C ARG A 61 -4.82 -15.84 -9.54
N ASP A 62 -5.07 -14.94 -8.60
CA ASP A 62 -4.04 -14.23 -7.84
C ASP A 62 -3.62 -14.95 -6.56
N LEU A 63 -4.49 -15.76 -5.97
CA LEU A 63 -4.23 -16.40 -4.67
C LEU A 63 -2.91 -17.18 -4.64
N HIS A 64 -2.65 -18.02 -5.65
CA HIS A 64 -1.47 -18.88 -5.65
C HIS A 64 -0.17 -18.18 -6.06
N ARG A 65 -0.25 -16.98 -6.65
CA ARG A 65 0.91 -16.13 -6.97
C ARG A 65 1.20 -15.08 -5.89
N SER A 66 0.43 -15.07 -4.81
CA SER A 66 0.58 -14.09 -3.71
C SER A 66 1.52 -14.64 -2.64
N LEU A 67 2.74 -14.09 -2.57
CA LEU A 67 3.81 -14.55 -1.67
C LEU A 67 4.01 -16.08 -1.70
N PRO A 68 4.23 -16.70 -2.88
CA PRO A 68 4.20 -18.16 -3.04
C PRO A 68 5.28 -18.91 -2.24
N ALA A 69 6.38 -18.23 -1.92
CA ALA A 69 7.47 -18.78 -1.12
C ALA A 69 7.25 -18.65 0.40
N HIS A 70 6.23 -17.92 0.86
CA HIS A 70 6.01 -17.66 2.28
C HIS A 70 5.22 -18.82 2.93
N PRO A 71 5.69 -19.41 4.05
CA PRO A 71 5.05 -20.58 4.67
C PRO A 71 3.56 -20.41 4.99
N ALA A 72 3.14 -19.20 5.38
CA ALA A 72 1.75 -18.88 5.68
C ALA A 72 0.79 -19.13 4.49
N PHE A 73 1.28 -19.05 3.24
CA PHE A 73 0.47 -19.23 2.03
C PHE A 73 0.78 -20.53 1.27
N GLN A 74 1.59 -21.41 1.86
CA GLN A 74 1.86 -22.76 1.34
C GLN A 74 0.88 -23.81 1.85
N ASN A 75 -0.12 -23.40 2.63
CA ASN A 75 -1.18 -24.27 3.16
C ASN A 75 -2.58 -23.78 2.75
N PRO A 76 -3.59 -24.67 2.68
CA PRO A 76 -4.95 -24.31 2.29
C PRO A 76 -5.60 -23.26 3.21
N THR A 77 -5.25 -23.24 4.50
CA THR A 77 -5.83 -22.33 5.49
C THR A 77 -5.50 -20.87 5.19
N GLY A 78 -4.23 -20.55 4.92
CA GLY A 78 -3.80 -19.20 4.59
C GLY A 78 -4.36 -18.71 3.26
N ILE A 79 -4.39 -19.58 2.24
CA ILE A 79 -5.04 -19.30 0.96
C ILE A 79 -6.55 -19.05 1.13
N ALA A 80 -7.22 -19.82 1.98
CA ALA A 80 -8.63 -19.64 2.27
C ALA A 80 -8.90 -18.33 3.02
N ALA A 81 -8.04 -17.93 3.97
CA ALA A 81 -8.14 -16.64 4.65
C ALA A 81 -7.97 -15.47 3.67
N LEU A 82 -6.94 -15.53 2.80
CA LEU A 82 -6.71 -14.52 1.76
C LEU A 82 -7.91 -14.40 0.81
N ARG A 83 -8.47 -15.54 0.38
CA ARG A 83 -9.69 -15.57 -0.45
C ARG A 83 -10.86 -14.88 0.24
N ARG A 84 -11.12 -15.20 1.50
CA ARG A 84 -12.23 -14.59 2.26
C ARG A 84 -12.05 -13.09 2.39
N VAL A 85 -10.87 -12.62 2.80
CA VAL A 85 -10.60 -11.17 2.97
C VAL A 85 -10.82 -10.42 1.65
N LEU A 86 -10.21 -10.88 0.56
CA LEU A 86 -10.29 -10.20 -0.74
C LEU A 86 -11.71 -10.23 -1.32
N THR A 87 -12.37 -11.38 -1.28
CA THR A 87 -13.74 -11.54 -1.82
C THR A 87 -14.73 -10.70 -1.02
N THR A 88 -14.59 -10.72 0.30
CA THR A 88 -15.44 -9.95 1.22
C THR A 88 -15.26 -8.45 1.00
N TYR A 89 -14.02 -7.99 0.81
CA TYR A 89 -13.77 -6.58 0.49
C TYR A 89 -14.38 -6.18 -0.87
N ALA A 90 -14.14 -6.97 -1.92
CA ALA A 90 -14.68 -6.68 -3.25
C ALA A 90 -16.21 -6.63 -3.25
N HIS A 91 -16.85 -7.47 -2.44
CA HIS A 91 -18.30 -7.47 -2.24
C HIS A 91 -18.79 -6.25 -1.43
N ARG A 92 -18.06 -5.85 -0.37
CA ARG A 92 -18.39 -4.67 0.45
C ARG A 92 -18.43 -3.39 -0.39
N ASN A 93 -17.44 -3.22 -1.26
CA ASN A 93 -17.30 -2.00 -2.05
C ASN A 93 -17.15 -2.30 -3.54
N PRO A 94 -18.25 -2.62 -4.26
CA PRO A 94 -18.20 -2.96 -5.68
C PRO A 94 -17.72 -1.83 -6.58
N LYS A 95 -17.73 -0.57 -6.10
CA LYS A 95 -17.21 0.58 -6.84
C LYS A 95 -15.70 0.52 -7.00
N ILE A 96 -15.00 0.04 -5.97
CA ILE A 96 -13.56 -0.26 -6.03
C ILE A 96 -13.38 -1.68 -6.58
N GLY A 97 -14.10 -2.65 -6.01
CA GLY A 97 -14.03 -4.06 -6.36
C GLY A 97 -12.69 -4.66 -5.93
N TYR A 98 -12.11 -5.44 -6.84
CA TYR A 98 -10.76 -5.99 -6.68
C TYR A 98 -9.81 -5.32 -7.67
N CYS A 99 -8.60 -5.03 -7.21
CA CYS A 99 -7.53 -4.45 -8.00
C CYS A 99 -6.25 -5.28 -7.82
N GLN A 100 -5.60 -5.62 -8.92
CA GLN A 100 -4.38 -6.41 -8.92
C GLN A 100 -3.25 -5.65 -8.20
N SER A 101 -2.99 -6.06 -6.96
CA SER A 101 -2.04 -5.53 -5.96
C SER A 101 -2.60 -5.76 -4.57
N MET A 102 -3.94 -5.77 -4.46
CA MET A 102 -4.65 -5.96 -3.20
C MET A 102 -4.37 -7.33 -2.61
N ASN A 103 -4.12 -8.34 -3.44
CA ASN A 103 -3.67 -9.66 -3.00
C ASN A 103 -2.35 -9.62 -2.22
N ILE A 104 -1.34 -8.90 -2.72
CA ILE A 104 -0.06 -8.76 -2.03
C ILE A 104 -0.25 -7.97 -0.73
N LEU A 105 -1.02 -6.88 -0.77
CA LEU A 105 -1.33 -6.09 0.41
C LEU A 105 -2.05 -6.93 1.49
N ALA A 106 -3.14 -7.61 1.13
CA ALA A 106 -3.90 -8.46 2.03
C ALA A 106 -3.07 -9.63 2.56
N SER A 107 -2.20 -10.23 1.72
CA SER A 107 -1.26 -11.25 2.16
C SER A 107 -0.33 -10.73 3.26
N VAL A 108 0.26 -9.55 3.09
CA VAL A 108 1.13 -8.95 4.11
C VAL A 108 0.36 -8.62 5.39
N LEU A 109 -0.86 -8.08 5.28
CA LEU A 109 -1.70 -7.79 6.44
C LEU A 109 -2.03 -9.06 7.24
N LEU A 110 -2.31 -10.16 6.56
CA LEU A 110 -2.57 -11.48 7.18
C LEU A 110 -1.34 -12.10 7.86
N LEU A 111 -0.12 -11.63 7.57
CA LEU A 111 1.07 -12.08 8.32
C LEU A 111 1.14 -11.48 9.72
N TYR A 112 0.52 -10.33 9.93
CA TYR A 112 0.69 -9.53 11.14
C TYR A 112 -0.60 -9.33 11.94
N ALA A 113 -1.76 -9.55 11.34
CA ALA A 113 -3.06 -9.34 11.96
C ALA A 113 -3.95 -10.58 11.83
N LYS A 114 -4.97 -10.68 12.69
CA LYS A 114 -6.02 -11.69 12.53
C LYS A 114 -6.81 -11.41 11.25
N GLU A 115 -7.56 -12.40 10.77
CA GLU A 115 -8.25 -12.29 9.48
C GLU A 115 -9.21 -11.09 9.40
N GLU A 116 -10.07 -10.89 10.41
CA GLU A 116 -10.99 -9.76 10.43
C GLU A 116 -10.27 -8.41 10.59
N GLU A 117 -9.21 -8.38 11.39
CA GLU A 117 -8.35 -7.20 11.55
C GLU A 117 -7.68 -6.84 10.21
N ALA A 118 -7.17 -7.83 9.47
CA ALA A 118 -6.60 -7.65 8.14
C ALA A 118 -7.62 -7.13 7.13
N PHE A 119 -8.89 -7.58 7.21
CA PHE A 119 -9.98 -7.02 6.42
C PHE A 119 -10.20 -5.54 6.70
N TRP A 120 -10.29 -5.13 7.97
CA TRP A 120 -10.49 -3.72 8.32
C TRP A 120 -9.27 -2.85 7.99
N LEU A 121 -8.05 -3.37 8.15
CA LEU A 121 -6.84 -2.70 7.67
C LEU A 121 -6.89 -2.48 6.15
N LEU A 122 -7.33 -3.48 5.38
CA LEU A 122 -7.50 -3.34 3.94
C LEU A 122 -8.54 -2.26 3.59
N VAL A 123 -9.67 -2.24 4.31
CA VAL A 123 -10.69 -1.18 4.15
C VAL A 123 -10.10 0.20 4.40
N VAL A 124 -9.39 0.39 5.51
CA VAL A 124 -8.79 1.69 5.83
C VAL A 124 -7.74 2.10 4.79
N VAL A 125 -6.88 1.17 4.34
CA VAL A 125 -5.87 1.48 3.33
C VAL A 125 -6.52 1.91 2.02
N CYS A 126 -7.49 1.14 1.52
CA CYS A 126 -8.09 1.37 0.21
C CYS A 126 -9.08 2.55 0.18
N GLU A 127 -9.81 2.80 1.26
CA GLU A 127 -10.87 3.80 1.30
C GLU A 127 -10.44 5.13 1.95
N ARG A 128 -9.51 5.11 2.91
CA ARG A 128 -9.09 6.30 3.67
C ARG A 128 -7.67 6.75 3.39
N MET A 129 -6.68 5.85 3.40
CA MET A 129 -5.27 6.23 3.32
C MET A 129 -4.81 6.51 1.89
N LEU A 130 -5.23 5.66 0.94
CA LEU A 130 -4.83 5.71 -0.46
C LEU A 130 -6.05 5.85 -1.38
N PRO A 131 -6.81 6.95 -1.26
CA PRO A 131 -7.98 7.16 -2.11
C PRO A 131 -7.58 7.20 -3.58
N ASP A 132 -8.37 6.54 -4.42
CA ASP A 132 -8.18 6.42 -5.87
C ASP A 132 -6.97 5.57 -6.32
N TYR A 133 -6.28 4.86 -5.42
CA TYR A 133 -5.15 3.97 -5.80
C TYR A 133 -5.61 2.63 -6.34
N PHE A 134 -6.67 2.06 -5.76
CA PHE A 134 -7.14 0.70 -6.04
C PHE A 134 -8.38 0.66 -6.93
N ASN A 135 -8.76 1.79 -7.55
CA ASN A 135 -9.83 1.78 -8.54
C ASN A 135 -9.29 1.37 -9.92
N ARG A 136 -10.16 1.00 -10.87
CA ARG A 136 -9.76 0.54 -12.22
C ARG A 136 -8.89 1.52 -13.01
N ARG A 137 -8.93 2.81 -12.68
CA ARG A 137 -8.18 3.86 -13.37
C ARG A 137 -6.89 4.25 -12.63
N VAL A 138 -6.69 3.74 -11.40
CA VAL A 138 -5.52 3.97 -10.55
C VAL A 138 -5.11 5.45 -10.49
N ILE A 139 -6.09 6.36 -10.51
CA ILE A 139 -5.86 7.80 -10.67
C ILE A 139 -4.96 8.35 -9.55
N GLY A 140 -5.13 7.88 -8.32
CA GLY A 140 -4.30 8.31 -7.19
C GLY A 140 -2.84 7.95 -7.39
N ALA A 141 -2.56 6.75 -7.89
CA ALA A 141 -1.20 6.30 -8.19
C ALA A 141 -0.59 7.09 -9.36
N GLN A 142 -1.37 7.38 -10.41
CA GLN A 142 -0.91 8.19 -11.54
C GLN A 142 -0.55 9.63 -11.12
N VAL A 143 -1.36 10.24 -10.25
CA VAL A 143 -1.05 11.57 -9.70
C VAL A 143 0.27 11.53 -8.93
N ASP A 144 0.46 10.55 -8.05
CA ASP A 144 1.69 10.46 -7.26
C ASP A 144 2.92 10.09 -8.08
N GLN A 145 2.75 9.32 -9.14
CA GLN A 145 3.77 9.12 -10.14
C GLN A 145 4.21 10.46 -10.75
N SER A 146 3.28 11.32 -11.16
CA SER A 146 3.63 12.64 -11.69
C SER A 146 4.34 13.51 -10.64
N VAL A 147 3.90 13.49 -9.38
CA VAL A 147 4.59 14.19 -8.28
C VAL A 147 6.00 13.66 -8.10
N PHE A 148 6.19 12.34 -8.16
CA PHE A 148 7.51 11.71 -8.02
C PHE A 148 8.45 12.12 -9.16
N GLU A 149 7.96 12.18 -10.40
CA GLU A 149 8.76 12.69 -11.52
C GLU A 149 9.17 14.15 -11.34
N GLU A 150 8.28 15.02 -10.84
CA GLU A 150 8.61 16.42 -10.54
C GLU A 150 9.66 16.51 -9.42
N LEU A 151 9.54 15.70 -8.36
CA LEU A 151 10.53 15.66 -7.29
C LEU A 151 11.89 15.18 -7.76
N ILE A 152 11.97 14.22 -8.71
CA ILE A 152 13.25 13.81 -9.30
C ILE A 152 13.87 14.99 -10.06
N ARG A 153 13.11 15.70 -10.89
CA ARG A 153 13.62 16.87 -11.63
C ARG A 153 14.12 17.97 -10.70
N GLU A 154 13.42 18.20 -9.58
CA GLU A 154 13.77 19.24 -8.62
C GLU A 154 14.96 18.86 -7.73
N ARG A 155 15.01 17.61 -7.24
CA ARG A 155 15.94 17.19 -6.17
C ARG A 155 17.12 16.37 -6.66
N LEU A 156 17.00 15.75 -7.84
CA LEU A 156 18.01 14.88 -8.45
C LEU A 156 18.16 15.22 -9.95
N PRO A 157 18.53 16.48 -10.29
CA PRO A 157 18.58 16.93 -11.68
C PRO A 157 19.57 16.12 -12.52
N GLU A 158 20.71 15.72 -11.96
CA GLU A 158 21.68 14.86 -12.64
C GLU A 158 21.06 13.52 -13.06
N LEU A 159 20.24 12.90 -12.20
CA LEU A 159 19.52 11.67 -12.56
C LEU A 159 18.47 11.93 -13.64
N ALA A 160 17.79 13.08 -13.57
CA ALA A 160 16.78 13.46 -14.56
C ALA A 160 17.38 13.68 -15.96
N GLU A 161 18.62 14.16 -16.06
CA GLU A 161 19.33 14.30 -17.34
C GLU A 161 19.69 12.95 -17.96
N HIS A 162 20.06 11.96 -17.13
CA HIS A 162 20.44 10.62 -17.61
C HIS A 162 19.25 9.72 -17.91
N VAL A 163 18.04 10.10 -17.47
CA VAL A 163 16.82 9.32 -17.67
C VAL A 163 15.81 10.13 -18.50
N PRO A 164 15.87 10.03 -19.84
CA PRO A 164 15.08 10.86 -20.75
C PRO A 164 13.58 10.61 -20.63
N ASP A 165 13.19 9.43 -20.13
CA ASP A 165 11.82 9.10 -19.79
C ASP A 165 11.73 8.70 -18.32
N LEU A 166 11.51 9.69 -17.45
CA LEU A 166 11.29 9.47 -16.01
C LEU A 166 10.07 8.58 -15.74
N SER A 167 9.14 8.47 -16.70
CA SER A 167 8.01 7.56 -16.58
C SER A 167 8.46 6.09 -16.55
N ALA A 168 9.68 5.78 -17.00
CA ALA A 168 10.29 4.46 -16.91
C ALA A 168 10.83 4.11 -15.50
N LEU A 169 11.16 5.12 -14.67
CA LEU A 169 11.58 4.91 -13.27
C LEU A 169 10.39 4.73 -12.34
N SER A 170 9.32 5.44 -12.64
CA SER A 170 8.03 5.14 -12.05
C SER A 170 7.53 3.80 -12.58
N VAL A 171 7.03 2.97 -11.68
CA VAL A 171 6.46 1.64 -11.99
C VAL A 171 5.59 1.78 -13.24
N ARG A 172 6.04 1.24 -14.38
CA ARG A 172 5.14 1.09 -15.51
C ARG A 172 3.94 0.32 -14.93
N LEU A 173 2.75 0.89 -15.05
CA LEU A 173 1.48 0.29 -14.62
C LEU A 173 0.84 -0.63 -15.70
N PRO A 174 1.53 -1.31 -16.66
CA PRO A 174 0.84 -2.13 -17.64
C PRO A 174 0.33 -3.44 -17.01
N VAL A 175 0.65 -3.68 -15.73
CA VAL A 175 0.09 -4.80 -14.96
C VAL A 175 -1.24 -4.44 -14.27
N LEU A 176 -1.61 -3.15 -14.18
CA LEU A 176 -2.83 -2.70 -13.49
C LEU A 176 -3.91 -2.09 -14.39
N VAL A 177 -3.61 -1.80 -15.66
CA VAL A 177 -4.58 -1.18 -16.58
C VAL A 177 -4.62 -1.97 -17.89
N PRO A 178 -5.78 -2.49 -18.33
CA PRO A 178 -5.91 -3.15 -19.63
C PRO A 178 -5.40 -2.25 -20.77
N HIS A 179 -4.74 -2.84 -21.76
CA HIS A 179 -4.02 -2.21 -22.88
C HIS A 179 -4.82 -1.24 -23.79
N HIS A 180 -6.04 -0.85 -23.44
CA HIS A 180 -6.96 -0.11 -24.33
C HIS A 180 -7.41 1.28 -23.81
N LEU A 181 -6.83 1.82 -22.73
CA LEU A 181 -7.12 3.18 -22.28
C LEU A 181 -6.07 4.19 -22.77
N PRO A 182 -6.47 5.32 -23.39
CA PRO A 182 -5.52 6.35 -23.83
C PRO A 182 -4.83 6.97 -22.61
N GLN A 183 -3.50 6.82 -22.53
CA GLN A 183 -2.60 7.28 -21.45
C GLN A 183 -2.52 8.80 -21.26
N ARG A 184 -3.41 9.60 -21.88
CA ARG A 184 -3.36 11.07 -21.87
C ARG A 184 -4.70 11.72 -21.51
N ALA A 185 -5.47 11.13 -20.61
CA ALA A 185 -6.48 11.91 -19.91
C ALA A 185 -5.74 12.88 -18.97
N ALA A 186 -5.83 14.18 -19.23
CA ALA A 186 -5.25 15.22 -18.40
C ALA A 186 -5.64 15.00 -16.93
N LEU A 187 -4.67 14.65 -16.09
CA LEU A 187 -4.89 14.49 -14.65
C LEU A 187 -5.36 15.84 -14.07
N PRO A 188 -6.28 15.85 -13.09
CA PRO A 188 -6.78 17.10 -12.52
C PRO A 188 -5.64 17.90 -11.86
N GLN A 189 -5.14 18.95 -12.52
CA GLN A 189 -4.00 19.77 -12.05
C GLN A 189 -4.16 20.31 -10.62
N ARG A 190 -5.40 20.48 -10.15
CA ARG A 190 -5.71 20.91 -8.77
C ARG A 190 -5.30 19.87 -7.71
N ARG A 191 -5.40 18.56 -8.01
CA ARG A 191 -5.01 17.48 -7.09
C ARG A 191 -3.49 17.35 -6.99
N LEU A 192 -2.79 17.55 -8.10
CA LEU A 192 -1.32 17.54 -8.17
C LEU A 192 -0.71 18.64 -7.27
N ARG A 193 -1.14 19.90 -7.47
CA ARG A 193 -0.71 21.03 -6.64
C ARG A 193 -0.99 20.84 -5.15
N GLY A 194 -2.13 20.25 -4.79
CA GLY A 194 -2.47 19.98 -3.40
C GLY A 194 -1.51 19.00 -2.71
N ARG A 195 -1.10 17.93 -3.41
CA ARG A 195 -0.15 16.93 -2.88
C ARG A 195 1.28 17.46 -2.81
N LEU A 196 1.73 18.20 -3.82
CA LEU A 196 3.03 18.89 -3.79
C LEU A 196 3.13 19.85 -2.58
N LEU A 197 2.11 20.68 -2.35
CA LEU A 197 2.09 21.60 -1.21
C LEU A 197 2.09 20.90 0.16
N LEU A 198 1.44 19.73 0.27
CA LEU A 198 1.46 18.89 1.47
C LEU A 198 2.86 18.34 1.76
N LEU A 199 3.58 17.91 0.72
CA LEU A 199 4.96 17.43 0.84
C LEU A 199 5.92 18.58 1.16
N SER A 200 5.75 19.75 0.55
CA SER A 200 6.55 20.95 0.87
C SER A 200 6.36 21.43 2.32
N ARG A 201 5.15 21.32 2.88
CA ARG A 201 4.88 21.67 4.30
C ARG A 201 5.48 20.67 5.31
N HIS A 202 5.57 19.40 4.94
CA HIS A 202 6.23 18.41 5.81
C HIS A 202 7.76 18.53 5.82
N GLN A 203 8.36 19.08 4.76
CA GLN A 203 9.81 19.31 4.68
C GLN A 203 10.28 20.51 5.53
N SER A 204 9.41 21.46 5.87
CA SER A 204 9.76 22.62 6.70
C SER A 204 10.12 22.27 8.15
N HIS A 205 9.91 21.00 8.56
CA HIS A 205 10.10 20.51 9.93
C HIS A 205 11.18 19.41 10.08
N LEU A 206 11.94 19.09 9.03
CA LEU A 206 13.08 18.17 9.14
C LEU A 206 14.36 18.96 9.47
N PRO A 207 15.07 18.67 10.57
CA PRO A 207 16.35 19.33 10.86
C PRO A 207 17.38 18.89 9.82
N ALA A 208 18.14 19.86 9.28
CA ALA A 208 19.28 19.59 8.41
C ALA A 208 20.27 18.67 9.14
N GLY A 209 20.54 17.49 8.57
CA GLY A 209 21.54 16.57 9.10
C GLY A 209 22.93 17.20 9.08
N PRO A 210 23.79 16.91 10.07
CA PRO A 210 25.13 17.49 10.11
C PRO A 210 25.98 16.92 8.98
N GLY A 211 26.67 17.83 8.29
CA GLY A 211 27.57 17.54 7.18
C GLY A 211 28.70 16.59 7.57
N GLY A 212 29.15 15.83 6.57
CA GLY A 212 30.17 14.81 6.73
C GLY A 212 31.54 15.35 7.11
N SER A 213 32.24 14.56 7.93
CA SER A 213 33.70 14.55 8.03
C SER A 213 34.13 13.09 8.01
N GLY A 214 34.86 12.70 6.98
CA GLY A 214 35.34 11.34 6.79
C GLY A 214 36.39 10.93 7.81
N SER A 215 36.49 9.62 8.04
CA SER A 215 37.71 8.94 8.50
C SER A 215 37.56 7.44 8.19
N GLN A 216 38.56 6.89 7.50
CA GLN A 216 38.69 5.50 7.09
C GLN A 216 39.25 4.62 8.22
N HIS A 217 39.23 3.30 7.97
CA HIS A 217 39.87 2.15 8.67
C HIS A 217 38.99 1.55 9.78
N GLY A 218 38.68 0.25 9.83
CA GLY A 218 39.07 -0.95 9.10
C GLY A 218 38.86 -2.10 10.09
N ALA A 219 37.98 -3.07 9.80
CA ALA A 219 37.78 -4.22 10.69
C ALA A 219 37.44 -5.49 9.88
N SER A 220 38.35 -6.45 10.01
CA SER A 220 38.35 -7.78 9.43
C SER A 220 37.30 -8.70 10.07
N CYS A 221 36.64 -9.52 9.25
CA CYS A 221 35.88 -10.70 9.69
C CYS A 221 36.82 -11.88 9.98
N PRO A 222 36.45 -12.81 10.88
CA PRO A 222 36.89 -14.20 10.82
C PRO A 222 35.78 -15.15 10.31
N PRO A 223 36.14 -16.28 9.68
CA PRO A 223 35.20 -17.23 9.10
C PRO A 223 34.74 -18.32 10.07
N VAL A 224 33.74 -19.06 9.57
CA VAL A 224 32.93 -20.17 10.11
C VAL A 224 33.74 -21.37 10.57
#